data_AF-A0A9E0UD66-F1
#
_entry.id   AF-A0A9E0UD66-F1
#
_cell.length_a   1.000
_cell.length_b   1.000
_cell.length_c   1.000
_cell.angle_alpha   90.00
_cell.angle_beta   90.00
_cell.angle_gamma   90.00
#
_symmetry.space_group_name_H-M   'P 1'
#
loop_
_entity.id
_entity.type
_entity.pdbx_description
1 polymer ?
#
loop_
_entity_poly.entity_id
_entity_poly.type
_entity_poly.pdbx_seq_one_letter_code
_entity_poly.pdbx_strand_id
1 'polypeptide(L)'
;MNERKMFRMNRAANPVFRLSLVLLTCLFSSAAVFGQSDCRIIITTPGYGSIYRYAPEEFAAQMASDFKIEGVTVNYATLSEGCKRLKLHIGRKDFVFSITPQSPVARLTYDRNRRQFKGIGFNYIEHEGVRYEAPSFKGLTVEKLSEAWQPQIERLIENRSLLEEGKPNVFLLEADIDEQGNVHKIVELNGALRQYSQIFIDKLYDMAVRGWQPAKKDGVPFRTVCQLRFVLTR
;
A
#
# COMPACT_ATOMS: atom_id res chain seq x y z
N MET A 1 -58.46 19.90 -41.30
CA MET A 1 -58.42 19.56 -42.75
C MET A 1 -56.99 19.76 -43.23
N ASN A 2 -56.13 18.78 -42.95
CA ASN A 2 -55.46 17.85 -43.89
C ASN A 2 -54.77 18.52 -45.08
N GLU A 3 -53.56 18.19 -45.51
CA GLU A 3 -52.44 17.37 -45.04
C GLU A 3 -51.29 17.81 -45.98
N ARG A 4 -50.11 18.20 -45.49
CA ARG A 4 -48.95 18.48 -46.36
C ARG A 4 -47.90 17.38 -46.21
N LYS A 5 -47.87 16.55 -47.26
CA LYS A 5 -46.73 15.85 -47.87
C LYS A 5 -45.72 15.19 -46.92
N MET A 6 -45.91 13.88 -46.74
CA MET A 6 -44.83 12.92 -46.51
C MET A 6 -43.81 13.00 -47.65
N PHE A 7 -42.56 13.31 -47.31
CA PHE A 7 -41.40 12.85 -48.07
C PHE A 7 -40.54 12.01 -47.12
N ARG A 8 -40.52 10.69 -47.38
CA ARG A 8 -39.56 9.75 -46.81
C ARG A 8 -38.16 10.15 -47.28
N MET A 9 -37.28 10.47 -46.35
CA MET A 9 -35.83 10.32 -46.54
C MET A 9 -35.33 9.25 -45.57
N ASN A 10 -35.05 8.08 -46.14
CA ASN A 10 -34.14 7.12 -45.54
C ASN A 10 -32.76 7.79 -45.43
N ARG A 11 -32.30 8.05 -44.20
CA ARG A 11 -30.88 8.17 -43.91
C ARG A 11 -30.47 6.96 -43.08
N ALA A 12 -29.87 6.00 -43.77
CA ALA A 12 -28.97 5.05 -43.15
C ALA A 12 -27.87 5.83 -42.44
N ALA A 13 -27.79 5.69 -41.12
CA ALA A 13 -26.70 6.19 -40.30
C ALA A 13 -25.94 4.98 -39.73
N ASN A 14 -24.64 4.98 -39.99
CA ASN A 14 -23.66 3.92 -39.74
C ASN A 14 -23.68 3.30 -38.34
N PRO A 15 -23.42 1.98 -38.21
CA PRO A 15 -23.19 1.32 -36.93
C PRO A 15 -21.72 1.50 -36.50
N VAL A 16 -21.31 2.72 -36.14
CA VAL A 16 -19.95 2.96 -35.61
C VAL A 16 -19.96 3.74 -34.29
N PHE A 17 -21.14 4.08 -33.76
CA PHE A 17 -21.27 4.94 -32.58
C PHE A 17 -21.89 4.23 -31.37
N ARG A 18 -21.35 3.08 -30.95
CA ARG A 18 -21.67 2.46 -29.64
C ARG A 18 -20.52 1.65 -29.03
N LEU A 19 -19.30 2.18 -29.06
CA LEU A 19 -18.18 1.55 -28.37
C LEU A 19 -17.16 2.57 -27.82
N SER A 20 -17.63 3.51 -27.01
CA SER A 20 -16.72 4.46 -26.35
C SER A 20 -17.41 5.20 -25.20
N LEU A 21 -17.75 4.47 -24.13
CA LEU A 21 -17.99 5.09 -22.82
C LEU A 21 -17.86 4.10 -21.65
N VAL A 22 -16.75 3.35 -21.57
CA VAL A 22 -16.33 2.68 -20.33
C VAL A 22 -14.80 2.62 -20.29
N LEU A 23 -14.12 3.76 -20.27
CA LEU A 23 -12.67 3.77 -20.03
C LEU A 23 -12.15 5.16 -19.61
N LEU A 24 -12.66 5.73 -18.51
CA LEU A 24 -12.02 6.91 -17.92
C LEU A 24 -12.40 7.17 -16.45
N THR A 25 -12.13 6.21 -15.55
CA THR A 25 -12.19 6.47 -14.09
C THR A 25 -11.04 5.82 -13.30
N CYS A 26 -9.87 5.57 -13.91
CA CYS A 26 -8.72 4.97 -13.22
C CYS A 26 -7.39 5.71 -13.42
N LEU A 27 -7.40 7.04 -13.60
CA LEU A 27 -6.17 7.82 -13.74
C LEU A 27 -6.22 9.12 -12.92
N PHE A 28 -6.36 8.98 -11.61
CA PHE A 28 -5.84 9.97 -10.65
C PHE A 28 -5.17 9.21 -9.51
N SER A 29 -4.14 8.44 -9.83
CA SER A 29 -3.13 8.06 -8.84
C SER A 29 -2.04 9.11 -8.93
N SER A 30 -2.14 10.16 -8.12
CA SER A 30 -1.00 11.06 -7.92
C SER A 30 0.16 10.21 -7.44
N ALA A 31 1.16 10.01 -8.30
CA ALA A 31 2.43 9.40 -7.93
C ALA A 31 3.18 10.42 -7.07
N ALA A 32 2.80 10.52 -5.80
CA ALA A 32 3.54 11.31 -4.84
C ALA A 32 4.93 10.69 -4.70
N VAL A 33 5.97 11.47 -5.03
CA VAL A 33 7.36 11.06 -4.97
C VAL A 33 7.70 10.61 -3.55
N PHE A 34 8.24 9.39 -3.43
CA PHE A 34 8.48 8.69 -2.17
C PHE A 34 9.79 9.14 -1.51
N GLY A 35 9.68 10.07 -0.56
CA GLY A 35 10.77 10.40 0.38
C GLY A 35 11.16 9.22 1.26
N GLN A 36 12.42 9.21 1.73
CA GLN A 36 13.05 8.11 2.48
C GLN A 36 12.52 7.95 3.92
N SER A 37 11.77 8.94 4.44
CA SER A 37 11.38 9.05 5.87
C SER A 37 9.94 9.46 6.12
N ASP A 38 9.11 9.55 5.09
CA ASP A 38 7.76 10.09 5.23
C ASP A 38 6.79 8.97 5.59
N CYS A 39 6.15 9.12 6.75
CA CYS A 39 5.06 8.24 7.15
C CYS A 39 4.04 8.15 6.02
N ARG A 40 3.55 6.93 5.74
CA ARG A 40 2.48 6.72 4.78
C ARG A 40 1.32 6.00 5.43
N ILE A 41 0.11 6.34 5.01
CA ILE A 41 -1.09 5.62 5.39
C ILE A 41 -1.55 4.84 4.16
N ILE A 42 -1.59 3.53 4.28
CA ILE A 42 -2.03 2.65 3.19
C ILE A 42 -3.27 1.89 3.63
N ILE A 43 -4.34 2.05 2.85
CA ILE A 43 -5.60 1.32 3.01
C ILE A 43 -5.71 0.30 1.88
N THR A 44 -5.96 -0.96 2.22
CA THR A 44 -6.23 -2.01 1.23
C THR A 44 -7.59 -2.63 1.45
N THR A 45 -8.29 -2.98 0.37
CA THR A 45 -9.43 -3.91 0.49
C THR A 45 -8.93 -5.35 0.65
N PRO A 46 -9.73 -6.26 1.25
CA PRO A 46 -9.40 -7.68 1.29
C PRO A 46 -9.00 -8.20 -0.09
N GLY A 47 -7.93 -9.00 -0.14
CA GLY A 47 -7.39 -9.52 -1.41
C GLY A 47 -6.59 -8.51 -2.24
N TYR A 48 -6.41 -7.27 -1.78
CA TYR A 48 -5.67 -6.19 -2.45
C TYR A 48 -6.33 -5.71 -3.77
N GLY A 49 -7.66 -5.86 -3.89
CA GLY A 49 -8.39 -5.39 -5.07
C GLY A 49 -8.38 -3.86 -5.25
N SER A 50 -8.07 -3.11 -4.20
CA SER A 50 -7.80 -1.68 -4.26
C SER A 50 -6.77 -1.31 -3.19
N ILE A 51 -5.83 -0.45 -3.56
CA ILE A 51 -4.75 0.04 -2.71
C ILE A 51 -4.80 1.56 -2.76
N TYR A 52 -5.08 2.18 -1.63
CA TYR A 52 -5.12 3.62 -1.44
C TYR A 52 -3.91 4.05 -0.63
N ARG A 53 -3.30 5.18 -1.02
CA ARG A 53 -2.01 5.64 -0.49
C ARG A 53 -2.13 7.11 -0.15
N TYR A 54 -1.80 7.47 1.08
CA TYR A 54 -1.96 8.83 1.56
C TYR A 54 -0.69 9.31 2.26
N ALA A 55 -0.37 10.58 2.04
CA ALA A 55 0.40 11.35 2.99
C ALA A 55 -0.48 11.68 4.21
N PRO A 56 0.07 11.76 5.44
CA PRO A 56 -0.71 12.10 6.64
C PRO A 56 -1.49 13.43 6.49
N GLU A 57 -0.91 14.40 5.81
CA GLU A 57 -1.45 15.75 5.63
C GLU A 57 -2.68 15.76 4.71
N GLU A 58 -2.74 14.84 3.76
CA GLU A 58 -3.82 14.73 2.76
C GLU A 58 -4.91 13.75 3.19
N PHE A 59 -4.62 12.88 4.16
CA PHE A 59 -5.47 11.74 4.53
C PHE A 59 -6.90 12.17 4.89
N ALA A 60 -7.06 13.17 5.75
CA ALA A 60 -8.38 13.61 6.19
C ALA A 60 -9.26 14.11 5.03
N ALA A 61 -8.67 14.89 4.11
CA ALA A 61 -9.38 15.41 2.94
C ALA A 61 -9.75 14.29 1.95
N GLN A 62 -8.83 13.35 1.68
CA GLN A 62 -9.08 12.27 0.71
C GLN A 62 -10.07 11.23 1.22
N MET A 63 -10.17 11.00 2.54
CA MET A 63 -11.13 10.07 3.13
C MET A 63 -12.59 10.42 2.82
N ALA A 64 -12.92 11.71 2.73
CA ALA A 64 -14.25 12.18 2.34
C ALA A 64 -14.57 11.83 0.87
N SER A 65 -13.57 11.89 -0.03
CA SER A 65 -13.73 11.52 -1.43
C SER A 65 -13.86 10.00 -1.59
N ASP A 66 -12.91 9.25 -1.05
CA ASP A 66 -12.72 7.84 -1.38
C ASP A 66 -13.67 6.91 -0.63
N PHE A 67 -14.01 7.28 0.62
CA PHE A 67 -14.83 6.44 1.50
C PHE A 67 -16.12 7.12 1.97
N LYS A 68 -16.34 8.39 1.62
CA LYS A 68 -17.49 9.20 2.07
C LYS A 68 -17.56 9.32 3.60
N ILE A 69 -16.39 9.48 4.23
CA ILE A 69 -16.25 9.64 5.68
C ILE A 69 -15.71 11.03 5.97
N GLU A 70 -16.51 11.82 6.68
CA GLU A 70 -16.16 13.15 7.15
C GLU A 70 -15.67 13.12 8.61
N GLY A 71 -15.08 14.23 9.07
CA GLY A 71 -14.61 14.37 10.45
C GLY A 71 -13.40 13.48 10.79
N VAL A 72 -12.69 12.96 9.79
CA VAL A 72 -11.44 12.25 10.00
C VAL A 72 -10.38 13.21 10.54
N THR A 73 -9.68 12.82 11.60
CA THR A 73 -8.55 13.61 12.13
C THR A 73 -7.28 12.79 12.14
N VAL A 74 -6.17 13.49 11.93
CA VAL A 74 -4.82 12.93 11.94
C VAL A 74 -4.02 13.69 13.00
N ASN A 75 -3.54 12.97 14.00
CA ASN A 75 -2.60 13.51 14.96
C ASN A 75 -1.27 12.77 14.79
N TYR A 76 -0.21 13.54 14.53
CA TYR A 76 1.12 13.02 14.30
C TYR A 76 2.09 13.67 15.29
N ALA A 77 2.48 12.91 16.31
CA ALA A 77 3.32 13.39 17.39
C ALA A 77 4.72 12.78 17.27
N THR A 78 5.76 13.62 17.32
CA THR A 78 7.15 13.16 17.40
C THR A 78 7.44 12.74 18.84
N LEU A 79 7.91 11.50 19.02
CA LEU A 79 8.40 11.00 20.30
C LEU A 79 9.93 11.09 20.35
N SER A 80 10.52 10.65 21.46
CA SER A 80 11.97 10.50 21.60
C SER A 80 12.53 9.52 20.56
N GLU A 81 13.79 9.73 20.16
CA GLU A 81 14.58 8.79 19.33
C GLU A 81 14.03 8.51 17.93
N GLY A 82 13.39 9.50 17.28
CA GLY A 82 12.94 9.37 15.89
C GLY A 82 11.72 8.46 15.69
N CYS A 83 11.15 7.93 16.78
CA CYS A 83 9.84 7.31 16.77
C CYS A 83 8.75 8.37 16.70
N LYS A 84 7.70 8.11 15.93
CA LYS A 84 6.55 9.01 15.80
C LYS A 84 5.28 8.24 16.09
N ARG A 85 4.33 8.84 16.80
CA ARG A 85 3.01 8.25 17.03
C ARG A 85 2.02 8.87 16.07
N LEU A 86 1.42 8.04 15.23
CA LEU A 86 0.32 8.42 14.36
C LEU A 86 -0.98 7.95 14.98
N LYS A 87 -1.91 8.86 15.22
CA LYS A 87 -3.28 8.56 15.64
C LYS A 87 -4.24 9.04 14.57
N LEU A 88 -5.04 8.11 14.05
CA LEU A 88 -6.08 8.35 13.06
C LEU A 88 -7.44 8.17 13.73
N HIS A 89 -8.24 9.22 13.77
CA HIS A 89 -9.64 9.12 14.18
C HIS A 89 -10.51 8.94 12.93
N ILE A 90 -11.16 7.79 12.78
CA ILE A 90 -12.00 7.47 11.63
C ILE A 90 -13.37 7.02 12.14
N GLY A 91 -14.39 7.85 11.92
CA GLY A 91 -15.74 7.58 12.39
C GLY A 91 -15.83 7.59 13.92
N ARG A 92 -15.92 6.42 14.55
CA ARG A 92 -16.02 6.26 16.02
C ARG A 92 -14.81 5.54 16.64
N LYS A 93 -13.76 5.31 15.85
CA LYS A 93 -12.61 4.51 16.26
C LYS A 93 -11.32 5.28 16.08
N ASP A 94 -10.43 5.09 17.05
CA ASP A 94 -9.05 5.53 16.98
C ASP A 94 -8.17 4.37 16.50
N PHE A 95 -7.26 4.66 15.58
CA PHE A 95 -6.21 3.75 15.15
C PHE A 95 -4.87 4.39 15.46
N VAL A 96 -4.06 3.73 16.28
CA VAL A 96 -2.78 4.26 16.75
C VAL A 96 -1.64 3.42 16.20
N PHE A 97 -0.61 4.05 15.65
CA PHE A 97 0.54 3.39 15.06
C PHE A 97 1.85 3.99 15.59
N SER A 98 2.84 3.12 15.80
CA SER A 98 4.22 3.50 16.12
C SER A 98 5.06 3.54 14.85
N ILE A 99 5.25 4.72 14.29
CA ILE A 99 6.01 4.93 13.05
C ILE A 99 7.49 5.00 13.38
N THR A 100 8.26 4.10 12.77
CA THR A 100 9.71 3.97 12.95
C THR A 100 10.37 3.72 11.59
N PRO A 101 11.70 3.81 11.45
CA PRO A 101 12.40 3.41 10.23
C PRO A 101 12.10 1.95 9.79
N GLN A 102 11.88 1.04 10.74
CA GLN A 102 11.49 -0.35 10.46
C GLN A 102 10.03 -0.51 10.01
N SER A 103 9.18 0.48 10.29
CA SER A 103 7.76 0.45 9.96
C SER A 103 7.23 1.85 9.65
N PRO A 104 7.60 2.43 8.50
CA PRO A 104 7.20 3.78 8.12
C PRO A 104 5.75 3.86 7.64
N VAL A 105 5.02 2.75 7.59
CA VAL A 105 3.67 2.67 7.02
C VAL A 105 2.64 2.33 8.09
N ALA A 106 1.62 3.17 8.23
CA ALA A 106 0.39 2.86 8.95
C ALA A 106 -0.54 2.06 8.03
N ARG A 107 -0.85 0.81 8.41
CA ARG A 107 -1.65 -0.09 7.59
C ARG A 107 -3.06 -0.27 8.11
N LEU A 108 -4.01 -0.02 7.23
CA LEU A 108 -5.42 -0.30 7.44
C LEU A 108 -5.94 -1.25 6.37
N THR A 109 -6.89 -2.09 6.76
CA THR A 109 -7.74 -2.82 5.83
C THR A 109 -9.14 -2.25 5.90
N TYR A 110 -9.81 -2.14 4.74
CA TYR A 110 -11.19 -1.67 4.65
C TYR A 110 -12.07 -2.76 4.07
N ASP A 111 -12.94 -3.31 4.91
CA ASP A 111 -14.01 -4.21 4.47
C ASP A 111 -15.16 -3.38 3.91
N ARG A 112 -15.34 -3.42 2.58
CA ARG A 112 -16.41 -2.71 1.88
C ARG A 112 -17.81 -3.18 2.27
N ASN A 113 -17.98 -4.47 2.56
CA ASN A 113 -19.27 -5.05 2.89
C ASN A 113 -19.71 -4.62 4.29
N ARG A 114 -18.77 -4.62 5.24
CA ARG A 114 -19.03 -4.20 6.63
C ARG A 114 -18.87 -2.69 6.84
N ARG A 115 -18.28 -1.98 5.88
CA ARG A 115 -17.87 -0.57 5.98
C ARG A 115 -17.01 -0.32 7.23
N GLN A 116 -16.05 -1.21 7.47
CA GLN A 116 -15.23 -1.20 8.67
C GLN A 116 -13.75 -1.17 8.33
N PHE A 117 -13.02 -0.33 9.09
CA PHE A 117 -11.57 -0.28 9.08
C PHE A 117 -10.99 -1.17 10.18
N LYS A 118 -9.87 -1.81 9.88
CA LYS A 118 -9.07 -2.56 10.85
C LYS A 118 -7.60 -2.19 10.70
N GLY A 119 -6.95 -1.85 11.81
CA GLY A 119 -5.50 -1.68 11.89
C GLY A 119 -4.79 -3.02 11.79
N ILE A 120 -3.71 -3.05 11.02
CA ILE A 120 -2.82 -4.21 10.87
C ILE A 120 -1.37 -3.75 10.86
N GLY A 121 -0.44 -4.71 10.93
CA GLY A 121 0.98 -4.44 11.02
C GLY A 121 1.47 -4.51 12.46
N PHE A 122 2.75 -4.80 12.64
CA PHE A 122 3.33 -4.95 13.97
C PHE A 122 3.49 -3.61 14.69
N ASN A 123 3.40 -2.50 13.95
CA ASN A 123 3.39 -1.16 14.49
C ASN A 123 1.99 -0.66 14.88
N TYR A 124 0.92 -1.43 14.67
CA TYR A 124 -0.42 -1.08 15.11
C TYR A 124 -0.60 -1.36 16.61
N ILE A 125 -0.92 -0.31 17.37
CA ILE A 125 -1.15 -0.38 18.81
C ILE A 125 -2.64 -0.61 19.03
N GLU A 126 -2.99 -1.88 19.24
CA GLU A 126 -4.35 -2.32 19.57
C GLU A 126 -4.69 -2.06 21.04
N HIS A 127 -3.71 -2.25 21.93
CA HIS A 127 -3.84 -2.04 23.37
C HIS A 127 -2.62 -1.29 23.90
N GLU A 128 -2.85 -0.24 24.70
CA GLU A 128 -1.76 0.44 25.40
C GLU A 128 -1.15 -0.49 26.46
N GLY A 129 0.18 -0.38 26.67
CA GLY A 129 0.93 -1.21 27.62
C GLY A 129 1.41 -2.55 27.06
N VAL A 130 0.91 -3.00 25.90
CA VAL A 130 1.42 -4.19 25.21
C VAL A 130 2.73 -3.88 24.50
N ARG A 131 3.71 -4.77 24.64
CA ARG A 131 4.98 -4.70 23.92
C ARG A 131 4.85 -5.38 22.55
N TYR A 132 5.03 -4.60 21.49
CA TYR A 132 5.04 -5.09 20.11
C TYR A 132 6.49 -5.22 19.62
N GLU A 133 6.85 -6.40 19.12
CA GLU A 133 8.17 -6.70 18.57
C GLU A 133 8.05 -7.00 17.07
N ALA A 134 8.93 -6.37 16.28
CA ALA A 134 8.98 -6.55 14.84
C ALA A 134 9.42 -7.98 14.46
N PRO A 135 8.97 -8.51 13.31
CA PRO A 135 9.53 -9.75 12.79
C PRO A 135 11.01 -9.54 12.40
N SER A 136 11.77 -10.62 12.35
CA SER A 136 13.17 -10.61 11.89
C SER A 136 13.44 -11.78 10.97
N PHE A 137 14.47 -11.72 10.14
CA PHE A 137 14.85 -12.82 9.27
C PHE A 137 16.31 -13.19 9.51
N LYS A 138 16.55 -14.41 10.02
CA LYS A 138 17.90 -14.90 10.36
C LYS A 138 18.73 -13.89 11.19
N GLY A 139 18.07 -13.22 12.15
CA GLY A 139 18.70 -12.22 13.03
C GLY A 139 18.82 -10.80 12.44
N LEU A 140 18.40 -10.58 11.19
CA LEU A 140 18.34 -9.25 10.58
C LEU A 140 16.98 -8.60 10.84
N THR A 141 17.00 -7.31 11.20
CA THR A 141 15.80 -6.48 11.34
C THR A 141 15.20 -6.16 9.97
N VAL A 142 13.89 -5.86 9.93
CA VAL A 142 13.18 -5.49 8.68
C VAL A 142 13.89 -4.36 7.92
N GLU A 143 14.36 -3.33 8.64
CA GLU A 143 15.10 -2.21 8.07
C GLU A 143 16.37 -2.64 7.32
N LYS A 144 17.13 -3.59 7.88
CA LYS A 144 18.37 -4.08 7.28
C LYS A 144 18.15 -5.11 6.16
N LEU A 145 16.96 -5.69 6.06
CA LEU A 145 16.68 -6.71 5.04
C LEU A 145 16.70 -6.13 3.64
N SER A 146 16.08 -4.97 3.45
CA SER A 146 16.09 -4.32 2.14
C SER A 146 17.51 -4.03 1.68
N GLU A 147 18.38 -3.52 2.55
CA GLU A 147 19.80 -3.29 2.26
C GLU A 147 20.56 -4.58 1.92
N ALA A 148 20.33 -5.65 2.69
CA ALA A 148 21.01 -6.93 2.48
C ALA A 148 20.58 -7.65 1.18
N TRP A 149 19.32 -7.46 0.77
CA TRP A 149 18.75 -8.15 -0.39
C TRP A 149 18.81 -7.34 -1.69
N GLN A 150 18.83 -6.01 -1.61
CA GLN A 150 18.87 -5.11 -2.77
C GLN A 150 19.92 -5.53 -3.81
N PRO A 151 21.20 -5.78 -3.47
CA PRO A 151 22.21 -6.09 -4.49
C PRO A 151 21.94 -7.40 -5.24
N GLN A 152 21.29 -8.38 -4.60
CA GLN A 152 20.98 -9.66 -5.23
C GLN A 152 19.84 -9.54 -6.21
N ILE A 153 18.86 -8.69 -5.91
CA ILE A 153 17.71 -8.45 -6.78
C ILE A 153 18.11 -7.56 -7.96
N GLU A 154 18.93 -6.53 -7.72
CA GLU A 154 19.39 -5.62 -8.76
C GLU A 154 20.18 -6.32 -9.88
N ARG A 155 20.91 -7.39 -9.56
CA ARG A 155 21.62 -8.20 -10.55
C ARG A 155 20.70 -8.91 -11.54
N LEU A 156 19.42 -9.10 -11.18
CA LEU A 156 18.40 -9.69 -12.05
C LEU A 156 17.77 -8.65 -12.99
N ILE A 157 18.09 -7.37 -12.80
CA ILE A 157 17.50 -6.26 -13.56
C ILE A 157 18.52 -5.78 -14.60
N GLU A 158 18.45 -6.38 -15.79
CA GLU A 158 19.33 -6.04 -16.90
C GLU A 158 18.92 -4.72 -17.58
N ASN A 159 17.61 -4.47 -17.71
CA ASN A 159 17.08 -3.30 -18.39
C ASN A 159 16.42 -2.33 -17.40
N ARG A 160 16.98 -1.11 -17.28
CA ARG A 160 16.47 -0.02 -16.44
C ARG A 160 15.80 1.12 -17.22
N SER A 161 15.56 0.95 -18.52
CA SER A 161 15.07 2.03 -19.39
C SER A 161 13.70 2.60 -19.01
N LEU A 162 12.86 1.82 -18.34
CA LEU A 162 11.53 2.25 -17.88
C LEU A 162 11.57 2.97 -16.53
N LEU A 163 12.70 2.96 -15.83
CA LEU A 163 12.86 3.72 -14.61
C LEU A 163 12.90 5.23 -14.91
N GLU A 164 12.37 6.03 -14.00
CA GLU A 164 12.49 7.48 -14.09
C GLU A 164 13.95 7.90 -13.89
N GLU A 165 14.44 8.77 -14.76
CA GLU A 165 15.79 9.32 -14.69
C GLU A 165 15.87 10.47 -13.67
N GLY A 166 16.95 10.52 -12.89
CA GLY A 166 17.17 11.60 -11.92
C GLY A 166 16.27 11.56 -10.68
N LYS A 167 15.46 10.52 -10.49
CA LYS A 167 14.60 10.33 -9.31
C LYS A 167 14.67 8.91 -8.76
N PRO A 168 14.48 8.72 -7.44
CA PRO A 168 14.45 7.39 -6.84
C PRO A 168 13.19 6.64 -7.26
N ASN A 169 13.35 5.45 -7.84
CA ASN A 169 12.23 4.56 -8.16
C ASN A 169 11.99 3.63 -6.98
N VAL A 170 10.95 3.92 -6.18
CA VAL A 170 10.70 3.22 -4.91
C VAL A 170 9.73 2.06 -5.10
N PHE A 171 10.14 0.89 -4.63
CA PHE A 171 9.33 -0.32 -4.58
C PHE A 171 9.02 -0.62 -3.12
N LEU A 172 7.76 -0.45 -2.73
CA LEU A 172 7.28 -0.78 -1.39
C LEU A 172 6.56 -2.12 -1.47
N LEU A 173 7.15 -3.15 -0.89
CA LEU A 173 6.58 -4.49 -0.85
C LEU A 173 6.05 -4.79 0.54
N GLU A 174 4.98 -5.58 0.63
CA GLU A 174 4.43 -6.06 1.89
C GLU A 174 4.44 -7.57 1.91
N ALA A 175 5.03 -8.14 2.97
CA ALA A 175 4.98 -9.56 3.26
C ALA A 175 3.99 -9.83 4.40
N ASP A 176 3.11 -10.80 4.20
CA ASP A 176 2.18 -11.36 5.19
C ASP A 176 2.81 -12.60 5.83
N ILE A 177 3.15 -12.49 7.11
CA ILE A 177 3.94 -13.46 7.87
C ILE A 177 3.06 -13.98 9.02
N ASP A 178 2.90 -15.29 9.10
CA ASP A 178 2.12 -15.94 10.16
C ASP A 178 2.90 -16.11 11.48
N GLU A 179 2.21 -16.67 12.47
CA GLU A 179 2.72 -16.99 13.80
C GLU A 179 3.91 -17.96 13.80
N GLN A 180 4.12 -18.71 12.72
CA GLN A 180 5.22 -19.66 12.57
C GLN A 180 6.36 -19.08 11.72
N GLY A 181 6.22 -17.84 11.22
CA GLY A 181 7.20 -17.22 10.33
C GLY A 181 7.09 -17.67 8.87
N ASN A 182 5.97 -18.26 8.45
CA ASN A 182 5.76 -18.56 7.04
C ASN A 182 5.22 -17.33 6.31
N VAL A 183 5.76 -17.08 5.12
CA VAL A 183 5.26 -16.04 4.23
C VAL A 183 4.09 -16.59 3.42
N HIS A 184 2.91 -16.02 3.62
CA HIS A 184 1.70 -16.39 2.87
C HIS A 184 1.57 -15.62 1.56
N LYS A 185 2.01 -14.35 1.58
CA LYS A 185 1.87 -13.47 0.43
C LYS A 185 2.91 -12.35 0.47
N ILE A 186 3.44 -12.00 -0.69
CA ILE A 186 4.19 -10.77 -0.94
C ILE A 186 3.45 -9.98 -2.01
N VAL A 187 3.21 -8.70 -1.76
CA VAL A 187 2.52 -7.80 -2.69
C VAL A 187 3.27 -6.48 -2.86
N GLU A 188 3.09 -5.87 -4.02
CA GLU A 188 3.52 -4.50 -4.27
C GLU A 188 2.45 -3.52 -3.78
N LEU A 189 2.87 -2.52 -2.99
CA LEU A 189 1.97 -1.55 -2.39
C LEU A 189 2.08 -0.16 -3.00
N ASN A 190 3.09 0.16 -3.80
CA ASN A 190 3.40 1.51 -4.25
C ASN A 190 2.78 1.90 -5.60
N GLY A 191 2.24 0.93 -6.34
CA GLY A 191 1.86 1.11 -7.74
C GLY A 191 3.08 1.22 -8.65
N ALA A 192 4.23 0.70 -8.22
CA ALA A 192 5.44 0.68 -9.03
C ALA A 192 5.29 -0.20 -10.27
N LEU A 193 6.18 -0.03 -11.24
CA LEU A 193 6.17 -0.74 -12.52
C LEU A 193 6.13 -2.26 -12.32
N ARG A 194 5.02 -2.87 -12.74
CA ARG A 194 4.70 -4.28 -12.51
C ARG A 194 5.84 -5.24 -12.87
N GLN A 195 6.56 -4.99 -13.96
CA GLN A 195 7.67 -5.83 -14.41
C GLN A 195 8.82 -5.90 -13.39
N TYR A 196 9.20 -4.77 -12.79
CA TYR A 196 10.29 -4.72 -11.81
C TYR A 196 9.80 -5.28 -10.48
N SER A 197 8.59 -4.91 -10.06
CA SER A 197 7.97 -5.42 -8.84
C SER A 197 7.88 -6.95 -8.83
N GLN A 198 7.59 -7.57 -9.97
CA GLN A 198 7.56 -9.03 -10.08
C GLN A 198 8.93 -9.65 -9.83
N ILE A 199 10.02 -9.07 -10.36
CA ILE A 199 11.40 -9.54 -10.11
C ILE A 199 11.72 -9.50 -8.60
N PHE A 200 11.35 -8.42 -7.91
CA PHE A 200 11.53 -8.37 -6.46
C PHE A 200 10.71 -9.44 -5.74
N ILE A 201 9.41 -9.57 -6.07
CA ILE A 201 8.50 -10.50 -5.41
C ILE A 201 9.00 -11.94 -5.58
N ASP A 202 9.34 -12.35 -6.80
CA ASP A 202 9.81 -13.70 -7.10
C ASP A 202 11.10 -14.00 -6.33
N LYS A 203 12.07 -13.09 -6.37
CA LYS A 203 13.33 -13.27 -5.67
C LYS A 203 13.16 -13.30 -4.14
N LEU A 204 12.23 -12.50 -3.61
CA LEU A 204 11.91 -12.52 -2.18
C LEU A 204 11.24 -13.83 -1.76
N TYR A 205 10.36 -14.40 -2.58
CA TYR A 205 9.86 -15.73 -2.31
C TYR A 205 11.02 -16.71 -2.22
N ASP A 206 11.91 -16.77 -3.22
CA ASP A 206 13.07 -17.70 -3.19
C ASP A 206 13.94 -17.56 -1.93
N MET A 207 14.22 -16.33 -1.51
CA MET A 207 15.14 -16.05 -0.39
C MET A 207 14.48 -16.18 0.97
N ALA A 208 13.19 -15.85 1.06
CA ALA A 208 12.51 -15.58 2.33
C ALA A 208 11.38 -16.57 2.65
N VAL A 209 11.25 -17.71 1.94
CA VAL A 209 10.29 -18.77 2.29
C VAL A 209 10.47 -19.23 3.74
N ARG A 210 11.71 -19.35 4.22
CA ARG A 210 12.05 -19.91 5.54
C ARG A 210 13.13 -19.10 6.25
N GLY A 211 12.98 -18.94 7.56
CA GLY A 211 13.97 -18.26 8.42
C GLY A 211 13.48 -16.98 9.08
N TRP A 212 12.19 -16.65 8.91
CA TRP A 212 11.57 -15.58 9.68
C TRP A 212 11.36 -16.01 11.13
N GLN A 213 11.65 -15.08 12.03
CA GLN A 213 11.07 -15.06 13.36
C GLN A 213 9.84 -14.16 13.30
N PRO A 214 8.68 -14.66 13.75
CA PRO A 214 7.42 -13.92 13.70
C PRO A 214 7.47 -12.69 14.62
N ALA A 215 6.59 -11.73 14.33
CA ALA A 215 6.33 -10.63 15.24
C ALA A 215 5.69 -11.13 16.53
N LYS A 216 5.89 -10.40 17.63
CA LYS A 216 5.37 -10.80 18.96
C LYS A 216 4.58 -9.67 19.64
N LYS A 217 3.53 -10.05 20.37
CA LYS A 217 2.81 -9.21 21.34
C LYS A 217 3.07 -9.81 22.72
N ASP A 218 3.76 -9.09 23.60
CA ASP A 218 4.16 -9.58 24.93
C ASP A 218 4.83 -10.96 24.89
N GLY A 219 5.72 -11.16 23.92
CA GLY A 219 6.43 -12.42 23.71
C GLY A 219 5.64 -13.50 22.96
N VAL A 220 4.34 -13.32 22.72
CA VAL A 220 3.49 -14.27 21.99
C VAL A 220 3.50 -13.97 20.49
N PRO A 221 3.88 -14.93 19.62
CA PRO A 221 3.82 -14.75 18.17
C PRO A 221 2.42 -14.43 17.65
N PHE A 222 2.32 -13.55 16.65
CA PHE A 222 1.06 -13.23 15.97
C PHE A 222 1.30 -12.99 14.47
N ARG A 223 0.31 -13.32 13.64
CA ARG A 223 0.33 -12.99 12.21
C ARG A 223 0.29 -11.48 11.99
N THR A 224 1.17 -11.00 11.12
CA THR A 224 1.26 -9.58 10.78
C THR A 224 1.69 -9.37 9.35
N VAL A 225 1.60 -8.13 8.90
CA VAL A 225 2.29 -7.64 7.70
C VAL A 225 3.55 -6.87 8.08
N CYS A 226 4.57 -6.93 7.24
CA CYS A 226 5.75 -6.06 7.30
C CYS A 226 6.06 -5.46 5.92
N GLN A 227 6.53 -4.23 5.88
CA GLN A 227 6.87 -3.54 4.64
C GLN A 227 8.37 -3.51 4.41
N LEU A 228 8.79 -3.82 3.19
CA LEU A 228 10.17 -3.79 2.70
C LEU A 228 10.27 -2.71 1.63
N ARG A 229 11.28 -1.85 1.74
CA ARG A 229 11.46 -0.70 0.83
C ARG A 229 12.73 -0.88 0.02
N PHE A 230 12.58 -1.00 -1.30
CA PHE A 230 13.69 -1.06 -2.24
C PHE A 230 13.71 0.20 -3.09
N VAL A 231 14.91 0.63 -3.49
CA VAL A 231 15.09 1.80 -4.37
C VAL A 231 15.94 1.41 -5.55
N LEU A 232 15.44 1.64 -6.75
CA LEU A 232 16.24 1.52 -7.96
C LEU A 232 16.59 2.91 -8.51
N THR A 233 17.82 3.02 -8.98
CA THR A 233 18.28 4.13 -9.81
C THR A 233 18.26 3.68 -11.26
N ARG A 234 17.85 4.57 -12.17
CA ARG A 234 18.08 4.37 -13.60
C ARG A 234 19.56 4.38 -13.91
#